data_AF-A0A286YD82-F1
#
_entry.id   AF-A0A286YD82-F1
#
_cell.length_a   1.000
_cell.length_b   1.000
_cell.length_c   1.000
_cell.angle_alpha   90.00
_cell.angle_beta   90.00
_cell.angle_gamma   90.00
#
_symmetry.space_group_name_H-M   'P 1'
#
loop_
_entity.id
_entity.type
_entity.pdbx_description
1 polymer ?
#
loop_
_entity_poly.entity_id
_entity_poly.type
_entity_poly.pdbx_seq_one_letter_code
_entity_poly.pdbx_strand_id
1 'polypeptide(L)'
;LADVSAAVCMSLGLIWFTLADSTIAPNFNLTGVMLISLALCADAVIGNVQEKAMKLHNASNSEMVLYSYSIGFVYILLGLSCTSGLGPAVAFCSKNPVGTYGYAFLFSLTGYFGISFVLALIKIFGALLAVTVTTGRKAMTVVLSFLFFAKPFTFQ
;
A
#
# COMPACT_ATOMS: atom_id res chain seq x y z
N LEU A 1 -10.75 -17.52 17.31
CA LEU A 1 -11.20 -18.58 16.38
C LEU A 1 -11.72 -17.98 15.08
N ALA A 2 -12.65 -17.02 15.16
CA ALA A 2 -13.21 -16.32 13.99
C ALA A 2 -12.15 -15.65 13.09
N ASP A 3 -11.16 -14.96 13.69
CA ASP A 3 -10.08 -14.31 12.91
C ASP A 3 -9.20 -15.32 12.17
N VAL A 4 -8.94 -16.47 12.79
CA VAL A 4 -8.15 -17.55 12.17
C VAL A 4 -8.92 -18.17 11.00
N SER A 5 -10.22 -18.44 11.17
CA SER A 5 -11.06 -18.92 10.07
C SER A 5 -11.20 -17.91 8.93
N ALA A 6 -11.29 -16.62 9.23
CA ALA A 6 -11.34 -15.56 8.22
C ALA A 6 -10.02 -15.48 7.44
N ALA A 7 -8.88 -15.56 8.13
CA ALA A 7 -7.57 -15.59 7.50
C ALA A 7 -7.40 -16.80 6.57
N VAL A 8 -7.85 -18.00 6.99
CA VAL A 8 -7.81 -19.22 6.17
C VAL A 8 -8.69 -19.08 4.92
N CYS A 9 -9.93 -18.62 5.08
CA CYS A 9 -10.84 -18.43 3.95
C CYS A 9 -10.28 -17.41 2.92
N MET A 10 -9.67 -16.33 3.43
CA MET A 10 -9.05 -15.30 2.61
C MET A 10 -7.82 -15.80 1.84
N SER A 11 -6.96 -16.58 2.49
CA SER A 11 -5.77 -17.15 1.85
C SER A 11 -6.15 -18.20 0.80
N LEU A 12 -7.16 -19.05 1.08
CA LEU A 12 -7.70 -19.98 0.08
C LEU A 12 -8.26 -19.27 -1.15
N GLY A 13 -9.03 -18.18 -0.96
CA GLY A 13 -9.56 -17.38 -2.07
C GLY A 13 -8.47 -16.75 -2.94
N LEU A 14 -7.41 -16.22 -2.32
CA LEU A 14 -6.26 -15.66 -3.03
C LEU A 14 -5.47 -16.72 -3.80
N ILE A 15 -5.30 -17.93 -3.24
CA ILE A 15 -4.61 -19.03 -3.93
C ILE A 15 -5.37 -19.42 -5.19
N TRP A 16 -6.70 -19.58 -5.10
CA TRP A 16 -7.53 -19.95 -6.24
C TRP A 16 -7.53 -18.87 -7.32
N PHE A 17 -7.62 -17.60 -6.91
CA PHE A 17 -7.53 -16.45 -7.80
C PHE A 17 -6.17 -16.39 -8.51
N THR A 18 -5.07 -16.61 -7.77
CA THR A 18 -3.72 -16.62 -8.34
C THR A 18 -3.52 -17.80 -9.29
N LEU A 19 -4.09 -18.97 -9.00
CA LEU A 19 -4.08 -20.13 -9.89
C LEU A 19 -4.84 -19.86 -11.20
N ALA A 20 -5.99 -19.20 -11.12
CA ALA A 20 -6.73 -18.77 -12.31
C ALA A 20 -5.92 -17.76 -13.13
N ASP A 21 -5.35 -16.73 -12.51
CA ASP A 21 -4.53 -15.72 -13.19
C ASP A 21 -3.25 -16.32 -13.81
N SER A 22 -2.62 -17.27 -13.11
CA SER A 22 -1.43 -18.00 -13.58
C SER A 22 -1.63 -18.77 -14.88
N THR A 23 -2.87 -19.23 -15.10
CA THR A 23 -3.25 -20.00 -16.30
C THR A 23 -3.45 -19.07 -17.51
N ILE A 24 -3.77 -17.80 -17.28
CA ILE A 24 -4.13 -16.82 -18.32
C ILE A 24 -2.93 -15.96 -18.76
N ALA A 25 -1.96 -15.71 -17.87
CA ALA A 25 -0.73 -14.97 -18.19
C ALA A 25 0.52 -15.55 -17.48
N PRO A 26 1.26 -16.48 -18.12
CA PRO A 26 2.39 -17.14 -17.48
C PRO A 26 3.62 -16.24 -17.57
N ASN A 27 3.82 -15.38 -16.58
CA ASN A 27 5.10 -14.66 -16.38
C ASN A 27 5.51 -14.72 -14.91
N PHE A 28 5.70 -15.94 -14.40
CA PHE A 28 6.24 -16.16 -13.05
C PHE A 28 7.74 -15.88 -13.03
N ASN A 29 8.11 -14.64 -12.75
CA ASN A 29 9.48 -14.33 -12.40
C ASN A 29 9.70 -14.61 -10.90
N LEU A 30 10.48 -15.64 -10.59
CA LEU A 30 10.83 -16.04 -9.22
C LEU A 30 11.38 -14.86 -8.39
N THR A 31 12.12 -13.95 -9.05
CA THR A 31 12.66 -12.73 -8.44
C THR A 31 11.54 -11.79 -7.97
N GLY A 32 10.47 -11.66 -8.76
CA GLY A 32 9.31 -10.86 -8.40
C GLY A 32 8.57 -11.44 -7.19
N VAL A 33 8.43 -12.77 -7.14
CA VAL A 33 7.82 -13.47 -5.99
C VAL A 33 8.63 -13.23 -4.72
N MET A 34 9.96 -13.42 -4.79
CA MET A 34 10.88 -13.12 -3.67
C MET A 34 10.73 -11.68 -3.18
N LEU A 35 10.70 -10.70 -4.09
CA LEU A 35 10.56 -9.28 -3.74
C LEU A 35 9.20 -8.98 -3.08
N ILE A 36 8.10 -9.55 -3.58
CA ILE A 36 6.76 -9.38 -3.00
C ILE A 36 6.70 -10.01 -1.61
N SER A 37 7.26 -11.22 -1.43
CA SER A 37 7.32 -11.87 -0.11
C SER A 37 8.10 -11.04 0.90
N LEU A 38 9.26 -10.50 0.51
CA LEU A 38 10.06 -9.64 1.40
C LEU A 38 9.30 -8.35 1.75
N ALA A 39 8.62 -7.74 0.79
CA ALA A 39 7.81 -6.54 1.01
C ALA A 39 6.65 -6.80 1.98
N LEU A 40 5.93 -7.93 1.84
CA LEU A 40 4.85 -8.31 2.76
C LEU A 40 5.36 -8.56 4.18
N CYS A 41 6.53 -9.18 4.34
CA CYS A 41 7.17 -9.32 5.64
C CYS A 41 7.51 -7.97 6.27
N ALA A 42 8.07 -7.04 5.47
CA ALA A 42 8.38 -5.69 5.93
C ALA A 42 7.10 -4.92 6.35
N ASP A 43 6.02 -4.99 5.57
CA ASP A 43 4.73 -4.38 5.90
C ASP A 43 4.17 -4.89 7.24
N ALA A 44 4.28 -6.20 7.49
CA ALA A 44 3.84 -6.80 8.75
C ALA A 44 4.67 -6.31 9.95
N VAL A 45 6.00 -6.17 9.78
CA VAL A 45 6.89 -5.62 10.82
C VAL A 45 6.57 -4.15 11.08
N ILE A 46 6.41 -3.35 10.02
CA ILE A 46 6.09 -1.92 10.13
C ILE A 46 4.79 -1.74 10.91
N GLY A 47 3.71 -2.43 10.54
CA GLY A 47 2.42 -2.32 11.23
C GLY A 47 2.51 -2.65 12.73
N ASN A 48 3.26 -3.69 13.10
CA ASN A 48 3.45 -4.09 14.49
C ASN A 48 4.35 -3.14 15.28
N VAL A 49 5.45 -2.66 14.69
CA VAL A 49 6.34 -1.66 15.30
C VAL A 49 5.58 -0.34 15.48
N GLN A 50 4.76 0.02 14.50
CA GLN A 50 3.93 1.21 14.51
C GLN A 50 2.89 1.13 15.64
N GLU A 51 2.20 -0.01 15.81
CA GLU A 51 1.30 -0.23 16.95
C GLU A 51 2.03 -0.17 18.30
N LYS A 52 3.21 -0.79 18.41
CA LYS A 52 4.02 -0.75 19.64
C LYS A 52 4.47 0.67 19.99
N ALA A 53 4.94 1.45 19.02
CA ALA A 53 5.37 2.83 19.23
C ALA A 53 4.20 3.70 19.71
N MET A 54 3.01 3.53 19.13
CA MET A 54 1.80 4.26 19.55
C MET A 54 1.36 3.90 20.97
N LYS A 55 1.45 2.62 21.36
CA LYS A 55 1.08 2.15 22.71
C LYS A 55 2.10 2.52 23.78
N LEU A 56 3.40 2.47 23.47
CA LEU A 56 4.47 2.67 24.45
C LEU A 56 4.74 4.16 24.73
N HIS A 57 4.66 5.03 23.72
CA HIS A 57 4.95 6.45 23.87
C HIS A 57 3.72 7.34 24.05
N ASN A 58 2.49 6.79 23.98
CA ASN A 58 1.24 7.57 23.97
C ASN A 58 1.25 8.70 22.92
N ALA A 59 2.08 8.55 21.88
CA ALA A 59 2.34 9.57 20.89
C ALA A 59 1.07 9.88 20.10
N SER A 60 0.87 11.16 19.77
CA SER A 60 -0.28 11.56 18.97
C SER A 60 -0.16 10.94 17.57
N ASN A 61 -1.29 10.52 16.98
CA ASN A 61 -1.32 9.99 15.60
C ASN A 61 -0.59 10.94 14.63
N SER A 62 -0.73 12.24 14.87
CA SER A 62 -0.11 13.32 14.09
C SER A 62 1.41 13.32 14.18
N GLU A 63 1.99 13.07 15.36
CA GLU A 63 3.45 13.08 15.55
C GLU A 63 4.11 11.92 14.83
N MET A 64 3.52 10.72 14.92
CA MET A 64 4.08 9.55 14.27
C MET A 64 4.07 9.67 12.73
N VAL A 65 3.02 10.28 12.16
CA VAL A 65 2.96 10.61 10.73
C VAL A 65 4.04 11.64 10.41
N LEU A 66 4.13 12.74 11.16
CA LEU A 66 5.07 13.81 10.89
C LEU A 66 6.51 13.31 10.91
N TYR A 67 6.92 12.52 11.92
CA TYR A 67 8.26 11.96 11.98
C TYR A 67 8.55 10.95 10.86
N SER A 68 7.63 10.01 10.59
CA SER A 68 7.83 8.99 9.54
C SER A 68 7.96 9.63 8.15
N TYR A 69 7.12 10.62 7.85
CA TYR A 69 7.16 11.33 6.57
C TYR A 69 8.35 12.28 6.45
N SER A 70 8.77 12.92 7.55
CA SER A 70 9.95 13.79 7.53
C SER A 70 11.23 12.99 7.28
N ILE A 71 11.39 11.85 7.96
CA ILE A 71 12.52 10.94 7.73
C ILE A 71 12.46 10.37 6.31
N GLY A 72 11.27 9.93 5.86
CA GLY A 72 11.07 9.44 4.50
C GLY A 72 11.39 10.49 3.43
N PHE A 73 11.01 11.75 3.65
CA PHE A 73 11.35 12.87 2.77
C PHE A 73 12.86 13.04 2.63
N VAL A 74 13.60 13.05 3.76
CA VAL A 74 15.07 13.16 3.74
C VAL A 74 15.69 11.98 2.99
N TYR A 75 15.18 10.76 3.21
CA TYR A 75 15.70 9.56 2.56
C TYR A 75 15.49 9.58 1.04
N ILE A 76 14.29 9.97 0.59
CA ILE A 76 13.95 10.11 -0.84
C ILE A 76 14.77 11.25 -1.46
N LEU A 77 14.93 12.38 -0.77
CA LEU A 77 15.70 13.52 -1.27
C LEU A 77 17.17 13.15 -1.46
N LEU A 78 17.79 12.44 -0.50
CA LEU A 78 19.14 11.93 -0.64
C LEU A 78 19.25 10.89 -1.76
N GLY A 79 18.32 9.94 -1.84
CA GLY A 79 18.30 8.93 -2.91
C GLY A 79 18.20 9.53 -4.31
N LEU A 80 17.33 10.53 -4.49
CA LEU A 80 17.18 11.25 -5.76
C LEU A 80 18.39 12.14 -6.07
N SER A 81 19.06 12.68 -5.04
CA SER A 81 20.30 13.43 -5.21
C SER A 81 21.45 12.53 -5.68
N CYS A 82 21.61 11.35 -5.08
CA CYS A 82 22.62 10.37 -5.50
C CYS A 82 22.36 9.81 -6.91
N THR A 83 21.09 9.63 -7.28
CA THR A 83 20.69 9.08 -8.59
C THR A 83 20.62 10.16 -9.69
N SER A 84 20.87 11.44 -9.36
CA SER A 84 20.76 12.59 -10.28
C SER A 84 19.38 12.73 -10.94
N GLY A 85 18.32 12.17 -10.34
CA GLY A 85 16.96 12.14 -10.89
C GLY A 85 16.14 13.41 -10.62
N LEU A 86 16.65 14.30 -9.76
CA LEU A 86 16.00 15.57 -9.41
C LEU A 86 15.83 16.51 -10.62
N GLY A 87 16.85 16.63 -11.46
CA GLY A 87 16.82 17.49 -12.65
C GLY A 87 15.66 17.17 -13.62
N PRO A 88 15.54 15.92 -14.12
CA PRO A 88 14.46 15.55 -15.03
C PRO A 88 13.07 15.60 -14.38
N ALA A 89 12.96 15.32 -13.07
CA ALA A 89 11.69 15.45 -12.34
C ALA A 89 11.21 16.91 -12.29
N VAL A 90 12.11 17.86 -12.00
CA VAL A 90 11.79 19.29 -11.98
C VAL A 90 11.47 19.81 -13.39
N ALA A 91 12.20 19.36 -14.41
CA ALA A 91 11.93 19.71 -15.80
C ALA A 91 10.54 19.23 -16.27
N PHE A 92 10.11 18.04 -15.84
CA PHE A 92 8.78 17.50 -16.14
C PHE A 92 7.67 18.30 -15.43
N CYS A 93 7.85 18.60 -14.15
CA CYS A 93 6.93 19.44 -13.38
C CYS A 93 6.80 20.87 -13.95
N SER A 94 7.90 21.43 -14.48
CA SER A 94 7.89 22.75 -15.11
C SER A 94 7.17 22.78 -16.46
N LYS A 95 7.00 21.63 -17.13
CA LYS A 95 6.41 21.56 -18.47
C LYS A 95 4.88 21.64 -18.47
N ASN A 96 4.23 21.23 -17.37
CA ASN A 96 2.79 21.37 -17.15
C ASN A 96 2.49 21.69 -15.66
N PRO A 97 2.78 22.92 -15.21
CA PRO A 97 2.75 23.24 -13.78
C PRO A 97 1.35 23.12 -13.17
N VAL A 98 0.30 23.55 -13.86
CA VAL A 98 -1.05 23.56 -13.26
C VAL A 98 -1.64 22.15 -13.16
N GLY A 99 -1.48 21.31 -14.19
CA GLY A 99 -2.00 19.95 -14.19
C GLY A 99 -1.22 19.02 -13.26
N THR A 100 0.10 18.98 -13.40
CA THR A 100 0.95 18.04 -12.64
C THR A 100 0.98 18.38 -11.16
N TYR A 101 1.13 19.65 -10.77
CA TYR A 101 1.09 20.01 -9.35
C TYR A 101 -0.32 19.89 -8.75
N GLY A 102 -1.37 20.18 -9.52
CA GLY A 102 -2.75 20.02 -9.06
C GLY A 102 -3.09 18.56 -8.75
N TYR A 103 -2.79 17.63 -9.67
CA TYR A 103 -3.00 16.20 -9.43
C TYR A 103 -2.07 15.66 -8.34
N ALA A 104 -0.80 16.07 -8.31
CA ALA A 104 0.11 15.68 -7.25
C ALA A 104 -0.37 16.14 -5.88
N PHE A 105 -0.87 17.37 -5.77
CA PHE A 105 -1.42 17.92 -4.53
C PHE A 105 -2.66 17.15 -4.08
N LEU A 106 -3.62 16.92 -4.98
CA LEU A 106 -4.82 16.13 -4.65
C LEU A 106 -4.45 14.70 -4.23
N PHE A 107 -3.51 14.07 -4.94
CA PHE A 107 -3.00 12.73 -4.60
C PHE A 107 -2.33 12.71 -3.22
N SER A 108 -1.47 13.68 -2.92
CA SER A 108 -0.84 13.81 -1.60
C SER A 108 -1.86 14.07 -0.49
N LEU A 109 -2.86 14.91 -0.74
CA LEU A 109 -3.92 15.21 0.23
C LEU A 109 -4.74 13.96 0.56
N THR A 110 -5.23 13.25 -0.47
CA THR A 110 -5.97 12.00 -0.30
C THR A 110 -5.09 10.93 0.35
N GLY A 111 -3.79 10.87 0.02
CA GLY A 111 -2.83 9.97 0.65
C GLY A 111 -2.65 10.25 2.15
N TYR A 112 -2.54 11.52 2.54
CA TYR A 112 -2.44 11.92 3.95
C TYR A 112 -3.69 11.55 4.74
N PHE A 113 -4.88 11.82 4.20
CA PHE A 113 -6.14 11.42 4.82
C PHE A 113 -6.25 9.89 4.94
N GLY A 114 -5.85 9.16 3.90
CA GLY A 114 -5.85 7.69 3.90
C GLY A 114 -4.96 7.11 5.00
N ILE A 115 -3.74 7.62 5.15
CA ILE A 115 -2.80 7.13 6.17
C ILE A 115 -3.21 7.56 7.57
N SER A 116 -3.76 8.77 7.74
CA SER A 116 -4.36 9.20 9.00
C SER A 116 -5.50 8.28 9.45
N PHE A 117 -6.34 7.83 8.51
CA PHE A 117 -7.41 6.87 8.78
C PHE A 117 -6.87 5.48 9.14
N VAL A 118 -5.84 4.99 8.43
CA VAL A 118 -5.19 3.71 8.75
C VAL A 118 -4.59 3.74 10.15
N LEU A 119 -3.85 4.80 10.52
CA LEU A 119 -3.31 4.97 11.87
C LEU A 119 -4.40 5.01 12.94
N ALA A 120 -5.50 5.72 12.67
CA ALA A 120 -6.64 5.75 13.58
C ALA A 120 -7.24 4.34 13.77
N LEU A 121 -7.34 3.55 12.69
CA LEU A 121 -7.77 2.15 12.77
C LEU A 121 -6.81 1.31 13.62
N ILE A 122 -5.50 1.45 13.42
CA ILE A 122 -4.47 0.74 14.22
C ILE A 122 -4.60 1.13 15.70
N LYS A 123 -4.85 2.41 16.00
CA LYS A 123 -4.99 2.89 17.37
C LYS A 123 -6.20 2.30 18.10
N ILE A 124 -7.34 2.19 17.41
CA ILE A 124 -8.62 1.76 18.00
C ILE A 124 -8.74 0.23 18.02
N PHE A 125 -8.34 -0.43 16.93
CA PHE A 125 -8.60 -1.85 16.69
C PHE A 125 -7.33 -2.71 16.61
N GLY A 126 -6.13 -2.11 16.63
CA GLY A 126 -4.85 -2.81 16.48
C GLY A 126 -4.42 -3.02 15.03
N ALA A 127 -3.17 -3.44 14.83
CA ALA A 127 -2.56 -3.59 13.50
C ALA A 127 -3.21 -4.71 12.67
N LEU A 128 -3.58 -5.82 13.30
CA LEU A 128 -4.19 -6.97 12.63
C LEU A 128 -5.51 -6.61 11.94
N LEU A 129 -6.40 -5.89 12.62
CA LEU A 129 -7.69 -5.47 12.04
C LEU A 129 -7.50 -4.42 10.93
N ALA A 130 -6.53 -3.52 11.07
CA ALA A 130 -6.20 -2.55 10.02
C ALA A 130 -5.71 -3.22 8.72
N VAL A 131 -4.85 -4.24 8.83
CA VAL A 131 -4.35 -5.00 7.68
C VAL A 131 -5.49 -5.79 7.00
N THR A 132 -6.39 -6.38 7.78
CA THR A 132 -7.56 -7.09 7.24
C THR A 132 -8.48 -6.15 6.47
N VAL A 133 -8.83 -4.98 7.03
CA VAL A 133 -9.72 -4.00 6.38
C VAL A 133 -9.08 -3.44 5.10
N THR A 134 -7.79 -3.13 5.11
CA THR A 134 -7.09 -2.64 3.91
C THR A 134 -7.01 -3.70 2.82
N THR A 135 -6.86 -4.97 3.18
CA THR A 135 -6.84 -6.05 2.20
C THR A 135 -8.25 -6.35 1.66
N GLY A 136 -9.28 -6.29 2.51
CA GLY A 136 -10.68 -6.34 2.06
C GLY A 136 -11.01 -5.22 1.07
N ARG A 137 -10.54 -3.99 1.33
CA ARG A 137 -10.66 -2.87 0.37
C ARG A 137 -9.98 -3.19 -0.95
N LYS A 138 -8.73 -3.69 -0.93
CA LYS A 138 -8.01 -4.09 -2.16
C LYS A 138 -8.80 -5.13 -2.95
N ALA A 139 -9.30 -6.17 -2.28
CA ALA A 139 -10.11 -7.21 -2.92
C ALA A 139 -11.40 -6.64 -3.55
N MET A 140 -12.11 -5.77 -2.84
CA MET A 140 -13.31 -5.10 -3.35
C MET A 140 -13.00 -4.27 -4.60
N THR A 141 -11.88 -3.53 -4.61
CA THR A 141 -11.45 -2.75 -5.79
C THR A 141 -11.11 -3.64 -6.97
N VAL A 142 -10.48 -4.80 -6.76
CA VAL A 142 -10.20 -5.78 -7.82
C VAL A 142 -11.51 -6.31 -8.40
N VAL A 143 -12.45 -6.73 -7.56
CA VAL A 143 -13.77 -7.22 -7.99
C VAL A 143 -14.53 -6.15 -8.79
N LEU A 144 -14.57 -4.91 -8.28
CA LEU A 144 -15.17 -3.78 -8.99
C LEU A 144 -14.49 -3.50 -10.32
N SER A 145 -13.15 -3.61 -10.39
CA SER A 145 -12.40 -3.41 -11.63
C SER A 145 -12.76 -4.46 -12.68
N PHE A 146 -12.89 -5.73 -12.31
CA PHE A 146 -13.36 -6.78 -13.22
C PHE A 146 -14.83 -6.61 -13.63
N LEU A 147 -15.67 -6.05 -12.76
CA LEU A 147 -17.08 -5.81 -13.04
C LEU A 147 -17.32 -4.58 -13.93
N PHE A 148 -16.55 -3.49 -13.74
CA PHE A 148 -16.67 -2.24 -14.50
C PHE A 148 -15.81 -2.22 -15.77
N PHE A 149 -14.56 -2.71 -15.69
CA PHE A 149 -13.71 -2.98 -16.84
C PHE A 149 -13.81 -4.46 -17.18
N ALA A 150 -14.91 -4.83 -17.84
CA ALA A 150 -15.07 -6.15 -18.43
C ALA A 150 -14.04 -6.34 -19.55
N LYS A 151 -12.79 -6.66 -19.20
CA LYS A 151 -11.95 -7.48 -20.08
C LYS A 151 -12.73 -8.79 -20.26
N PRO A 152 -12.93 -9.29 -21.48
CA PRO A 152 -13.90 -10.36 -21.75
C PRO A 152 -13.64 -11.49 -20.77
N PHE A 153 -14.64 -11.83 -19.95
CA PHE A 153 -14.65 -13.04 -19.14
C PHE A 153 -14.62 -14.21 -20.12
N THR A 154 -13.43 -14.60 -20.56
CA THR A 154 -13.21 -15.88 -21.20
C THR A 154 -13.15 -16.91 -20.07
N PHE A 155 -14.30 -17.52 -19.80
CA PHE A 155 -14.31 -18.84 -19.19
C PHE A 155 -13.55 -19.77 -20.15
N GLN A 156 -12.36 -20.19 -19.75
CA GLN A 156 -11.79 -21.45 -20.22
C GLN A 156 -11.60 -22.37 -19.03
#